data_AF-A0A6V7PW60-F1
#
_entry.id   AF-A0A6V7PW60-F1
#
_cell.length_a   1.000
_cell.length_b   1.000
_cell.length_c   1.000
_cell.angle_alpha   90.00
_cell.angle_beta   90.00
_cell.angle_gamma   90.00
#
_symmetry.space_group_name_H-M   'P 1'
#
loop_
_entity.id
_entity.type
_entity.pdbx_description
1 polymer ?
#
loop_
_entity_poly.entity_id
_entity_poly.type
_entity_poly.pdbx_seq_one_letter_code
_entity_poly.pdbx_strand_id
1 'polypeptide(L)'
;MERPSVRYGCAAQSKKGEDYFLMRTDCLRVPANPSTSFSVFAVLDGHNGNAAAIYTRDNLLNHVVGAILVGSGGKSGSKLYLEHWLLGSSKLTKNFRAEDKLRARQLHL
;
A
#
# COMPACT_ATOMS: atom_id res chain seq x y z
N MET A 1 -15.74 2.97 -24.99
CA MET A 1 -14.27 2.81 -24.90
C MET A 1 -13.99 1.48 -24.25
N GLU A 2 -13.22 0.63 -24.90
CA GLU A 2 -12.73 -0.61 -24.29
C GLU A 2 -11.71 -0.25 -23.21
N ARG A 3 -11.75 -0.92 -22.05
CA ARG A 3 -10.75 -0.71 -20.99
C ARG A 3 -9.41 -1.28 -21.48
N PRO A 4 -8.28 -0.56 -21.34
CA PRO A 4 -6.99 -1.15 -21.66
C PRO A 4 -6.78 -2.41 -20.83
N SER A 5 -6.48 -3.53 -21.50
CA SER A 5 -6.18 -4.78 -20.84
C SER A 5 -4.78 -4.70 -20.23
N VAL A 6 -4.70 -4.67 -18.90
CA VAL A 6 -3.43 -4.68 -18.18
C VAL A 6 -2.94 -6.13 -18.10
N ARG A 7 -1.77 -6.39 -18.70
CA ARG A 7 -1.03 -7.65 -18.52
C ARG A 7 0.11 -7.41 -17.55
N TYR A 8 0.30 -8.30 -16.59
CA TYR A 8 1.32 -8.17 -15.56
C TYR A 8 1.93 -9.52 -15.20
N GLY A 9 3.11 -9.47 -14.60
CA GLY A 9 3.86 -10.62 -14.09
C GLY A 9 4.87 -10.14 -13.05
N CYS A 10 5.51 -11.08 -12.36
CA CYS A 10 6.52 -10.78 -11.36
C CYS A 10 7.67 -11.77 -11.48
N ALA A 11 8.88 -11.25 -11.41
CA ALA A 11 10.10 -12.03 -11.25
C ALA A 11 10.85 -11.48 -10.04
N ALA A 12 11.33 -12.37 -9.18
CA ALA A 12 12.03 -12.02 -7.97
C ALA A 12 13.25 -12.91 -7.79
N GLN A 13 14.37 -12.31 -7.44
CA GLN A 13 15.57 -13.03 -7.04
C GLN A 13 16.10 -12.40 -5.75
N SER A 14 15.59 -12.88 -4.62
CA SER A 14 16.02 -12.41 -3.29
C SER A 14 16.95 -13.43 -2.66
N LYS A 15 18.11 -12.99 -2.16
CA LYS A 15 19.05 -13.85 -1.43
C LYS A 15 18.56 -14.18 -0.02
N LYS A 16 17.82 -13.27 0.61
CA LYS A 16 17.35 -13.37 2.01
C LYS A 16 15.84 -13.58 2.15
N GLY A 17 15.07 -13.40 1.06
CA GLY A 17 13.61 -13.51 1.12
C GLY A 17 12.95 -12.33 1.85
N GLU A 18 13.59 -11.16 1.81
CA GLU A 18 13.11 -9.93 2.46
C GLU A 18 12.30 -9.05 1.51
N ASP A 19 12.31 -9.33 0.20
CA ASP A 19 11.64 -8.55 -0.83
C ASP A 19 10.22 -9.05 -1.11
N TYR A 20 9.28 -8.12 -1.23
CA TYR A 20 7.87 -8.41 -1.48
C TYR A 20 7.30 -7.57 -2.61
N PHE A 21 6.21 -8.06 -3.19
CA PHE A 21 5.49 -7.39 -4.28
C PHE A 21 4.02 -7.23 -3.89
N LEU A 22 3.43 -6.12 -4.32
CA LEU A 22 1.98 -5.90 -4.30
C LEU A 22 1.52 -5.75 -5.74
N MET A 23 0.60 -6.58 -6.19
CA MET A 23 -0.02 -6.49 -7.51
C MET A 23 -1.52 -6.72 -7.37
N ARG A 24 -2.32 -5.69 -7.58
CA ARG A 24 -3.79 -5.77 -7.57
C ARG A 24 -4.36 -4.98 -8.73
N THR A 25 -5.27 -5.59 -9.49
CA THR A 25 -5.86 -4.98 -10.70
C THR A 25 -7.34 -4.64 -10.54
N ASP A 26 -7.92 -4.99 -9.41
CA ASP A 26 -9.34 -4.94 -9.07
C ASP A 26 -9.65 -3.94 -7.96
N CYS A 27 -8.75 -3.00 -7.69
CA CYS A 27 -8.95 -1.98 -6.65
C CYS A 27 -10.04 -0.98 -7.08
N LEU A 28 -10.90 -0.60 -6.14
CA LEU A 28 -11.92 0.42 -6.36
C LEU A 28 -11.63 1.64 -5.48
N ARG A 29 -11.62 2.84 -6.07
CA ARG A 29 -11.48 4.05 -5.27
C ARG A 29 -12.73 4.32 -4.45
N VAL A 30 -13.90 4.15 -5.07
CA VAL A 30 -15.22 4.25 -4.42
C VAL A 30 -15.83 2.85 -4.37
N PRO A 31 -16.18 2.34 -3.18
CA PRO A 31 -16.82 1.02 -3.05
C PRO A 31 -18.04 0.89 -3.96
N ALA A 32 -18.20 -0.29 -4.57
CA ALA A 32 -19.28 -0.62 -5.50
C ALA A 32 -19.38 0.26 -6.78
N ASN A 33 -18.42 1.13 -7.06
CA ASN A 33 -18.39 1.92 -8.30
C ASN A 33 -17.26 1.44 -9.26
N PRO A 34 -17.58 0.59 -10.25
CA PRO A 34 -16.58 0.00 -11.15
C PRO A 34 -15.91 1.04 -12.07
N SER A 35 -16.53 2.21 -12.29
CA SER A 35 -15.91 3.31 -13.06
C SER A 35 -14.67 3.90 -12.37
N THR A 36 -14.50 3.63 -11.08
CA THR A 36 -13.39 4.11 -10.27
C THR A 36 -12.29 3.06 -10.06
N SER A 37 -12.32 2.00 -10.87
CA SER A 37 -11.32 0.93 -10.79
C SER A 37 -9.92 1.44 -11.11
N PHE A 38 -8.93 0.95 -10.38
CA PHE A 38 -7.52 1.22 -10.63
C PHE A 38 -6.69 -0.01 -10.31
N SER A 39 -5.45 -0.02 -10.80
CA SER A 39 -4.48 -1.08 -10.51
C SER A 39 -3.34 -0.52 -9.68
N VAL A 40 -2.78 -1.36 -8.81
CA VAL A 40 -1.69 -1.02 -7.90
C VAL A 40 -0.58 -2.03 -8.04
N PHE A 41 0.63 -1.52 -8.22
CA PHE A 41 1.85 -2.29 -8.35
C PHE A 41 2.90 -1.66 -7.42
N ALA A 42 3.57 -2.46 -6.59
CA ALA A 42 4.67 -2.01 -5.75
C ALA A 42 5.73 -3.10 -5.59
N VAL A 43 6.99 -2.66 -5.49
CA VAL A 43 8.13 -3.47 -5.08
C VAL A 43 8.59 -2.96 -3.72
N LEU A 44 8.74 -3.87 -2.77
CA LEU A 44 9.03 -3.58 -1.37
C LEU A 44 10.35 -4.27 -1.02
N ASP A 45 11.42 -3.47 -0.95
CA ASP A 45 12.75 -3.91 -0.54
C ASP A 45 12.80 -3.97 0.99
N GLY A 46 12.89 -5.18 1.53
CA GLY A 46 12.98 -5.40 2.97
C GLY A 46 14.41 -5.24 3.46
N HIS A 47 14.60 -4.53 4.58
CA HIS A 47 15.92 -4.33 5.18
C HIS A 47 15.90 -4.71 6.66
N ASN A 48 16.86 -5.55 7.07
CA ASN A 48 16.99 -6.09 8.44
C ASN A 48 15.75 -6.88 8.89
N GLY A 49 15.30 -7.81 8.06
CA GLY A 49 14.10 -8.61 8.24
C GLY A 49 12.98 -8.26 7.25
N ASN A 50 12.00 -9.15 7.15
CA ASN A 50 10.87 -9.02 6.22
C ASN A 50 9.63 -8.33 6.82
N ALA A 51 9.63 -8.05 8.13
CA ALA A 51 8.43 -7.58 8.84
C ALA A 51 7.87 -6.28 8.27
N ALA A 52 8.73 -5.29 7.98
CA ALA A 52 8.31 -4.00 7.44
C ALA A 52 7.76 -4.12 6.01
N ALA A 53 8.38 -4.96 5.17
CA ALA A 53 7.93 -5.19 3.80
C ALA A 53 6.58 -5.91 3.77
N ILE A 54 6.40 -6.94 4.60
CA ILE A 54 5.11 -7.64 4.78
C ILE A 54 4.03 -6.65 5.28
N TYR A 55 4.33 -5.87 6.32
CA TYR A 55 3.38 -4.92 6.87
C TYR A 55 2.94 -3.88 5.84
N THR A 56 3.89 -3.40 5.05
CA THR A 56 3.63 -2.44 3.96
C THR A 56 2.74 -3.05 2.90
N ARG A 57 3.04 -4.27 2.43
CA ARG A 57 2.21 -4.99 1.44
C ARG A 57 0.75 -5.09 1.89
N ASP A 58 0.53 -5.39 3.16
CA ASP A 58 -0.80 -5.70 3.68
C ASP A 58 -1.63 -4.44 4.03
N ASN A 59 -0.97 -3.31 4.35
CA ASN A 59 -1.65 -2.13 4.89
C ASN A 59 -1.56 -0.87 4.01
N LEU A 60 -0.57 -0.77 3.11
CA LEU A 60 -0.34 0.45 2.32
C LEU A 60 -1.58 0.85 1.51
N LEU A 61 -2.20 -0.11 0.81
CA LEU A 61 -3.35 0.15 -0.04
C LEU A 61 -4.54 0.73 0.75
N ASN A 62 -4.83 0.16 1.92
CA ASN A 62 -5.91 0.62 2.79
C ASN A 62 -5.66 2.06 3.27
N HIS A 63 -4.42 2.40 3.61
CA HIS A 63 -4.07 3.75 4.03
C HIS A 63 -4.13 4.77 2.89
N VAL A 64 -3.67 4.41 1.69
CA VAL A 64 -3.70 5.30 0.51
C VAL A 64 -5.13 5.52 0.02
N VAL A 65 -5.94 4.46 -0.11
CA VAL A 65 -7.36 4.59 -0.51
C VAL A 65 -8.16 5.34 0.54
N GLY A 66 -7.95 5.03 1.82
CA GLY A 66 -8.58 5.75 2.92
C GLY A 66 -8.26 7.24 2.90
N ALA A 67 -7.01 7.63 2.62
CA ALA A 67 -6.66 9.03 2.45
C ALA A 67 -7.42 9.66 1.27
N ILE A 68 -7.44 9.01 0.09
CA ILE A 68 -8.16 9.44 -1.13
C ILE A 68 -9.64 9.73 -0.87
N LEU A 69 -10.30 8.87 -0.09
CA LEU A 69 -11.71 9.04 0.26
C LEU A 69 -11.96 10.16 1.28
N VAL A 70 -11.04 10.42 2.21
CA VAL A 70 -11.22 11.44 3.26
C VAL A 70 -10.95 12.86 2.73
N GLY A 71 -10.05 13.02 1.75
CA GLY A 71 -9.70 14.34 1.21
C GLY A 71 -10.55 14.83 0.03
N SER A 72 -11.66 14.17 -0.31
CA SER A 72 -12.54 14.54 -1.42
C SER A 72 -13.44 15.75 -1.11
N GLY A 73 -12.84 16.88 -0.77
CA GLY A 73 -13.46 18.21 -0.83
C GLY A 73 -13.45 18.78 -2.26
N GLY A 74 -13.84 17.98 -3.26
CA GLY A 74 -13.96 18.41 -4.66
C GLY A 74 -12.65 18.65 -5.43
N LYS A 75 -11.48 18.42 -4.84
CA LYS A 75 -10.18 18.58 -5.52
C LYS A 75 -9.90 17.35 -6.39
N SER A 76 -9.88 17.52 -7.72
CA SER A 76 -9.42 16.49 -8.66
C SER A 76 -8.08 16.93 -9.25
N GLY A 77 -7.04 16.10 -9.17
CA GLY A 77 -5.74 16.40 -9.77
C GLY A 77 -4.56 15.61 -9.19
N SER A 78 -3.44 15.61 -9.89
CA SER A 78 -2.18 14.94 -9.50
C SER A 78 -1.66 15.34 -8.12
N LYS A 79 -1.90 16.58 -7.70
CA LYS A 79 -1.51 17.11 -6.38
C LYS A 79 -2.20 16.39 -5.21
N LEU A 80 -3.48 16.02 -5.37
CA LEU A 80 -4.22 15.29 -4.33
C LEU A 80 -3.61 13.90 -4.10
N TYR A 81 -3.25 13.19 -5.17
CA TYR A 81 -2.63 11.87 -5.05
C TYR A 81 -1.30 11.91 -4.31
N LEU A 82 -0.48 12.94 -4.58
CA LEU A 82 0.81 13.09 -3.90
C LEU A 82 0.63 13.36 -2.40
N GLU A 83 -0.24 14.30 -2.03
CA GLU A 83 -0.53 14.63 -0.63
C GLU A 83 -1.06 13.39 0.13
N HIS A 84 -1.96 12.64 -0.49
CA HIS A 84 -2.58 11.48 0.13
C HIS A 84 -1.63 10.27 0.23
N TRP A 85 -0.75 10.10 -0.75
CA TRP A 85 0.34 9.12 -0.69
C TRP A 85 1.27 9.40 0.49
N LEU A 86 1.65 10.67 0.69
CA LEU A 86 2.51 11.09 1.80
C LEU A 86 1.83 10.84 3.15
N LEU A 87 0.54 11.21 3.28
CA LEU A 87 -0.23 10.95 4.49
C LEU A 87 -0.36 9.46 4.80
N GLY A 88 -0.70 8.65 3.79
CA GLY A 88 -0.82 7.19 3.92
C GLY A 88 0.50 6.53 4.36
N SER A 89 1.62 6.95 3.77
CA SER A 89 2.96 6.43 4.10
C SER A 89 3.41 6.82 5.51
N SER A 90 3.09 8.04 5.95
CA SER A 90 3.35 8.50 7.32
C SER A 90 2.55 7.70 8.34
N LYS A 91 1.26 7.47 8.07
CA LYS A 91 0.39 6.67 8.95
C LYS A 91 0.85 5.21 9.03
N LEU A 92 1.22 4.62 7.90
CA LEU A 92 1.78 3.27 7.84
C LEU A 92 3.03 3.13 8.74
N THR A 93 3.96 4.08 8.64
CA THR A 93 5.20 4.08 9.45
C THR A 93 4.89 4.17 10.95
N LYS A 94 3.93 5.02 11.34
CA LYS A 94 3.53 5.17 12.74
C LYS A 94 2.91 3.88 13.29
N ASN A 95 2.03 3.24 12.52
CA ASN A 95 1.34 2.02 12.95
C ASN A 95 2.32 0.85 13.05
N PHE A 96 3.20 0.67 12.06
CA PHE A 96 4.24 -0.37 12.11
C PHE A 96 5.10 -0.24 13.37
N ARG A 97 5.57 0.98 13.69
CA ARG A 97 6.37 1.24 14.89
C ARG A 97 5.61 0.94 16.19
N ALA A 98 4.30 1.18 16.22
CA ALA A 98 3.48 0.87 17.38
C ALA A 98 3.31 -0.64 17.57
N GLU A 99 3.05 -1.38 16.50
CA GLU A 99 2.93 -2.84 16.52
C GLU A 99 4.25 -3.54 16.83
N ASP A 100 5.36 -3.05 16.27
CA ASP A 100 6.70 -3.59 16.54
C ASP A 100 7.07 -3.44 18.03
N LYS A 101 6.76 -2.28 18.63
CA LYS A 101 6.90 -2.07 20.08
C LYS A 101 6.03 -3.01 20.92
N LEU A 102 4.81 -3.31 20.48
CA LEU A 102 3.92 -4.24 21.17
C LEU A 102 4.45 -5.68 21.10
N ARG A 103 4.91 -6.11 19.92
CA ARG A 103 5.56 -7.43 19.75
C ARG A 103 6.81 -7.56 20.62
N ALA A 104 7.67 -6.55 20.64
CA ALA A 104 8.86 -6.54 21.48
C ALA A 104 8.50 -6.68 22.97
N ARG A 105 7.42 -6.06 23.44
CA ARG A 105 6.94 -6.20 24.83
C ARG A 105 6.38 -7.59 25.14
N GLN A 106 5.69 -8.22 24.20
CA GLN A 106 5.14 -9.57 24.38
C GLN A 106 6.21 -10.67 24.40
N LEU A 107 7.38 -10.42 23.81
CA LEU A 107 8.51 -11.36 23.79
C LEU A 107 9.41 -11.27 25.05
N HIS A 108 9.22 -10.26 25.88
CA HIS A 108 9.94 -10.08 27.15
C HIS A 108 9.08 -10.40 28.39
N LEU A 109 7.90 -10.98 28.19
CA LEU A 109 7.01 -11.58 29.19
C LEU A 109 7.00 -13.09 28.99
#